data_AF-A0A0F8Y7L4-F1
#
_entry.id   AF-A0A0F8Y7L4-F1
#
_cell.length_a   1.000
_cell.length_b   1.000
_cell.length_c   1.000
_cell.angle_alpha   90.00
_cell.angle_beta   90.00
_cell.angle_gamma   90.00
#
_symmetry.space_group_name_H-M   'P 1'
#
loop_
_entity.id
_entity.type
_entity.pdbx_description
1 polymer ?
#
loop_
_entity_poly.entity_id
_entity_poly.type
_entity_poly.pdbx_seq_one_letter_code
_entity_poly.pdbx_strand_id
1 'polypeptide(L)'
;VVGYYFPALLEYSVPAAIEQVQSLSEKFSLAGGFDTAAAFIGSPDLLLRTDGYPPLLWLSGLNMENPTMAYHFEAYGYSLTFNRRAHLNKVAEYWASGLTVLG
;
A
#
# COMPACT_ATOMS: atom_id res chain seq x y z
N VAL A 1 3.67 6.21 -14.12
CA VAL A 1 4.40 5.01 -13.67
C VAL A 1 4.43 4.05 -14.85
N VAL A 2 5.62 3.73 -15.37
CA VAL A 2 5.81 2.71 -16.42
C VAL A 2 6.37 1.48 -15.70
N GLY A 3 5.50 0.74 -15.02
CA GLY A 3 5.90 -0.35 -14.12
C GLY A 3 4.73 -1.22 -13.71
N TYR A 4 5.04 -2.36 -13.11
CA TYR A 4 4.05 -3.31 -12.61
C TYR A 4 3.73 -3.02 -11.15
N TYR A 5 2.45 -3.03 -10.80
CA TYR A 5 1.96 -2.78 -9.45
C TYR A 5 1.47 -4.08 -8.81
N PHE A 6 1.87 -4.33 -7.56
CA PHE A 6 1.42 -5.47 -6.77
C PHE A 6 0.96 -5.01 -5.39
N PRO A 7 -0.29 -5.30 -4.97
CA PRO A 7 -0.62 -5.36 -3.55
C PRO A 7 0.25 -6.44 -2.90
N ALA A 8 1.06 -6.08 -1.92
CA ALA A 8 2.09 -6.96 -1.37
C ALA A 8 2.35 -6.65 0.11
N LEU A 9 3.26 -7.41 0.72
CA LEU A 9 3.74 -7.16 2.09
C LEU A 9 2.58 -7.07 3.11
N LEU A 10 1.60 -7.97 2.95
CA LEU A 10 0.54 -8.17 3.94
C LEU A 10 1.19 -8.54 5.28
N GLU A 11 0.71 -7.96 6.37
CA GLU A 11 1.25 -8.16 7.72
C GLU A 11 2.68 -7.64 7.93
N TYR A 12 3.10 -6.66 7.14
CA TYR A 12 4.32 -5.90 7.42
C TYR A 12 3.95 -4.58 8.11
N SER A 13 4.73 -4.19 9.12
CA SER A 13 4.72 -2.80 9.58
C SER A 13 5.33 -1.91 8.48
N VAL A 14 4.98 -0.62 8.43
CA VAL A 14 5.58 0.32 7.46
C VAL A 14 7.12 0.29 7.51
N PRO A 15 7.77 0.32 8.70
CA PRO A 15 9.23 0.16 8.77
C PRO A 15 9.74 -1.17 8.21
N ALA A 16 9.06 -2.30 8.50
CA ALA A 16 9.47 -3.61 7.99
C ALA A 16 9.32 -3.71 6.47
N ALA A 17 8.28 -3.08 5.90
CA ALA A 17 8.10 -3.00 4.46
C ALA A 17 9.24 -2.21 3.80
N ILE A 18 9.67 -1.10 4.41
CA ILE A 18 10.82 -0.30 3.94
C ILE A 18 12.10 -1.14 3.99
N GLU A 19 12.40 -1.76 5.13
CA GLU A 19 13.57 -2.62 5.30
C GLU A 19 13.60 -3.76 4.28
N GLN A 20 12.46 -4.42 4.07
CA GLN A 20 12.33 -5.51 3.11
C GLN A 20 12.61 -5.04 1.68
N VAL A 21 12.04 -3.92 1.25
CA VAL A 21 12.24 -3.41 -0.11
C VAL A 21 13.67 -2.91 -0.32
N GLN A 22 14.32 -2.35 0.71
CA GLN A 22 15.74 -1.97 0.65
C GLN A 22 16.69 -3.15 0.41
N SER A 23 16.28 -4.38 0.77
CA SER A 23 17.04 -5.60 0.49
C SER A 23 16.88 -6.12 -0.96
N LEU A 24 15.93 -5.57 -1.72
CA LEU A 24 15.65 -5.97 -3.11
C LEU A 24 16.48 -5.15 -4.10
N SER A 25 16.42 -5.52 -5.37
CA SER A 25 16.99 -4.73 -6.47
C SER A 25 16.38 -3.32 -6.51
N GLU A 26 17.16 -2.33 -6.95
CA GLU A 26 16.73 -0.93 -7.15
C GLU A 26 15.52 -0.76 -8.09
N LYS A 27 15.14 -1.81 -8.83
CA LYS A 27 13.91 -1.82 -9.63
C LYS A 27 12.63 -1.89 -8.79
N PHE A 28 12.74 -2.27 -7.52
CA PHE A 28 11.63 -2.39 -6.59
C PHE A 28 11.52 -1.14 -5.73
N SER A 29 10.31 -0.59 -5.63
CA SER A 29 10.00 0.53 -4.75
C SER A 29 8.67 0.29 -4.06
N LEU A 30 8.52 0.77 -2.83
CA LEU A 30 7.20 0.86 -2.22
C LEU A 30 6.34 1.84 -3.02
N ALA A 31 5.08 1.49 -3.19
CA ALA A 31 4.13 2.30 -3.91
C ALA A 31 3.71 3.53 -3.10
N GLY A 32 3.74 4.69 -3.75
CA GLY A 32 3.20 5.92 -3.22
C GLY A 32 1.78 6.19 -3.69
N GLY A 33 1.35 7.46 -3.55
CA GLY A 33 0.04 7.91 -4.01
C GLY A 33 -0.13 7.83 -5.53
N PHE A 34 0.90 8.16 -6.31
CA PHE A 34 0.82 8.11 -7.77
C PHE A 34 0.66 6.68 -8.31
N ASP A 35 1.49 5.75 -7.86
CA ASP A 35 1.44 4.35 -8.30
C ASP A 35 0.10 3.72 -7.93
N THR A 36 -0.33 3.91 -6.69
CA THR A 36 -1.56 3.30 -6.17
C THR A 36 -2.80 3.91 -6.81
N ALA A 37 -2.85 5.23 -7.01
CA ALA A 37 -3.97 5.87 -7.71
C ALA A 37 -4.06 5.41 -9.18
N ALA A 38 -2.92 5.31 -9.88
CA ALA A 38 -2.89 4.79 -11.24
C ALA A 38 -3.39 3.34 -11.31
N ALA A 39 -3.01 2.50 -10.34
CA ALA A 39 -3.50 1.13 -10.24
C ALA A 39 -5.02 1.07 -10.06
N PHE A 40 -5.62 1.91 -9.19
CA PHE A 40 -7.07 1.95 -9.04
C PHE A 40 -7.80 2.50 -10.28
N ILE A 41 -7.22 3.45 -11.01
CA ILE A 41 -7.82 3.93 -12.26
C ILE A 41 -7.83 2.81 -13.32
N GLY A 42 -6.74 2.04 -13.43
CA GLY A 42 -6.64 0.92 -14.37
C GLY A 42 -7.38 -0.35 -13.93
N SER A 43 -7.59 -0.53 -12.63
CA SER A 43 -8.21 -1.70 -12.02
C SER A 43 -9.05 -1.26 -10.80
N PRO A 44 -10.27 -0.72 -11.03
CA PRO A 44 -11.10 -0.15 -9.97
C PRO A 44 -11.59 -1.19 -8.95
N ASP A 45 -11.56 -2.46 -9.32
CA ASP A 45 -11.92 -3.62 -8.51
C ASP A 45 -10.73 -4.26 -7.77
N LEU A 46 -9.54 -3.64 -7.79
CA LEU A 46 -8.31 -4.17 -7.17
C LEU A 46 -8.49 -4.60 -5.70
N LEU A 47 -9.31 -3.88 -4.93
CA LEU A 47 -9.64 -4.21 -3.54
C LEU A 47 -11.07 -4.72 -3.35
N LEU A 48 -11.81 -5.01 -4.43
CA LEU A 48 -13.14 -5.57 -4.30
C LEU A 48 -13.03 -7.02 -3.81
N ARG A 49 -13.60 -7.28 -2.63
CA ARG A 49 -13.75 -8.64 -2.10
C ARG A 49 -15.20 -8.89 -1.72
N THR A 50 -15.72 -10.03 -2.18
CA THR A 50 -17.10 -10.48 -1.89
C THR A 50 -17.16 -11.54 -0.79
N ASP A 51 -16.01 -12.06 -0.35
CA ASP A 51 -15.89 -13.18 0.59
C ASP A 51 -15.07 -12.84 1.86
N GLY A 52 -14.91 -11.56 2.16
CA GLY A 52 -14.14 -11.09 3.30
C GLY A 52 -13.79 -9.61 3.20
N TYR A 53 -12.94 -9.14 4.10
CA TYR A 53 -12.45 -7.76 4.07
C TYR A 53 -11.17 -7.66 3.25
N PRO A 54 -11.07 -6.69 2.32
CA PRO A 54 -9.81 -6.38 1.66
C PRO A 54 -8.83 -5.74 2.66
N PRO A 55 -7.52 -5.80 2.37
CA PRO A 55 -6.55 -5.14 3.22
C PRO A 55 -6.68 -3.62 3.16
N LEU A 56 -6.27 -2.98 4.25
CA LEU A 56 -5.85 -1.57 4.28
C LEU A 56 -4.56 -1.44 3.49
N LEU A 57 -4.60 -0.69 2.39
CA LEU A 57 -3.49 -0.55 1.47
C LEU A 57 -2.74 0.76 1.77
N TRP A 58 -1.64 0.64 2.50
CA TRP A 58 -0.78 1.76 2.88
C TRP A 58 -0.02 2.31 1.68
N LEU A 59 0.06 3.64 1.60
CA LEU A 59 0.92 4.37 0.67
C LEU A 59 2.33 4.53 1.26
N SER A 60 2.96 3.41 1.60
CA SER A 60 4.23 3.36 2.33
C SER A 60 5.43 3.90 1.56
N GLY A 61 5.30 4.13 0.25
CA GLY A 61 6.27 4.88 -0.55
C GLY A 61 6.22 6.41 -0.36
N LEU A 62 5.22 6.94 0.37
CA LEU A 62 5.15 8.36 0.71
C LEU A 62 5.99 8.68 1.95
N ASN A 63 6.76 9.76 1.88
CA ASN A 63 7.41 10.32 3.05
C ASN A 63 6.43 11.18 3.84
N MET A 64 6.42 11.03 5.16
CA MET A 64 5.45 11.64 6.06
C MET A 64 6.16 12.54 7.06
N GLU A 65 5.59 13.71 7.37
CA GLU A 65 6.13 14.60 8.40
C GLU A 65 6.18 13.93 9.78
N ASN A 66 5.14 13.15 10.10
CA ASN A 66 5.12 12.30 11.29
C ASN A 66 5.37 10.84 10.87
N PRO A 67 6.49 10.22 11.27
CA PRO A 67 6.87 8.87 10.84
C PRO A 67 5.99 7.76 11.42
N THR A 68 5.04 8.08 12.30
CA THR A 68 4.08 7.13 12.89
C THR A 68 2.69 7.21 12.28
N MET A 69 2.52 8.07 11.27
CA MET A 69 1.28 8.31 10.54
C MET A 69 1.51 8.01 9.06
N ALA A 70 0.51 7.44 8.40
CA ALA A 70 0.55 7.23 6.95
C ALA A 70 -0.84 7.40 6.33
N TYR A 71 -0.86 7.57 5.02
CA TYR A 71 -2.07 7.52 4.21
C TYR A 71 -2.32 6.10 3.70
N HIS A 72 -3.58 5.75 3.50
CA HIS A 72 -3.97 4.46 2.92
C HIS A 72 -5.27 4.60 2.13
N PHE A 73 -5.53 3.57 1.34
CA PHE A 73 -6.86 3.27 0.82
C PHE A 73 -7.48 2.10 1.59
N GLU A 74 -8.78 2.19 1.86
CA GLU A 74 -9.58 1.07 2.37
C GLU A 74 -10.86 0.94 1.54
N ALA A 75 -11.23 -0.29 1.24
CA ALA A 75 -12.46 -0.59 0.53
C ALA A 75 -13.47 -1.23 1.49
N TYR A 76 -14.73 -0.80 1.37
CA TYR A 76 -15.86 -1.36 2.08
C TYR A 76 -17.02 -1.57 1.11
N GLY A 77 -17.21 -2.80 0.67
CA GLY A 77 -18.12 -3.12 -0.42
C GLY A 77 -17.71 -2.39 -1.71
N TYR A 78 -18.61 -1.56 -2.23
CA TYR A 78 -18.37 -0.75 -3.44
C TYR A 78 -17.73 0.62 -3.16
N SER A 79 -17.50 0.95 -1.89
CA SER A 79 -16.91 2.23 -1.50
C SER A 79 -15.41 2.10 -1.33
N LEU A 80 -14.65 3.03 -1.91
CA LEU A 80 -13.22 3.20 -1.68
C LEU A 80 -13.00 4.53 -0.95
N THR A 81 -12.33 4.51 0.19
CA THR A 81 -11.99 5.71 0.96
C THR A 81 -10.49 5.91 1.00
N PHE A 82 -10.09 7.18 0.98
CA PHE A 82 -8.72 7.63 1.21
C PHE A 82 -8.64 8.26 2.59
N ASN A 83 -7.73 7.79 3.44
CA ASN A 83 -7.70 8.21 4.83
C ASN A 83 -6.28 8.27 5.39
N ARG A 84 -6.11 8.93 6.54
CA ARG A 84 -4.86 9.06 7.28
C ARG A 84 -5.01 8.44 8.67
N ARG A 85 -4.11 7.54 9.06
CA ARG A 85 -4.16 6.86 10.36
C ARG A 85 -2.76 6.68 10.96
N ALA A 86 -2.71 6.61 12.28
CA ALA A 86 -1.52 6.23 13.02
C ALA A 86 -1.26 4.73 12.86
N HIS A 87 -0.08 4.36 12.37
CA HIS A 87 0.39 2.96 12.37
C HIS A 87 1.32 2.67 13.55
N LEU A 88 1.92 3.70 14.18
CA LEU A 88 2.75 3.58 15.40
C LEU A 88 3.88 2.55 15.29
N ASN A 89 4.40 2.32 14.09
CA ASN A 89 5.38 1.27 13.77
C ASN A 89 4.93 -0.15 14.16
N LYS A 90 3.62 -0.37 14.27
CA LYS A 90 3.01 -1.67 14.53
C LYS A 90 2.54 -2.32 13.22
N VAL A 91 2.19 -3.59 13.35
CA VAL A 91 1.59 -4.43 12.32
C VAL A 91 0.14 -4.72 12.68
N ALA A 92 -0.70 -4.96 11.68
CA ALA A 92 -2.00 -5.59 11.84
C ALA A 92 -2.22 -6.62 10.73
N GLU A 93 -3.07 -7.61 11.00
CA GLU A 93 -3.41 -8.73 10.09
C GLU A 93 -3.86 -8.26 8.69
N TYR A 94 -4.57 -7.15 8.64
CA TYR A 94 -5.18 -6.63 7.41
C TYR A 94 -4.42 -5.43 6.83
N TRP A 95 -3.17 -5.20 7.23
CA TRP A 95 -2.36 -4.10 6.70
C TRP A 95 -1.43 -4.61 5.60
N ALA A 96 -1.51 -3.99 4.43
CA ALA A 96 -0.64 -4.29 3.29
C ALA A 96 0.00 -3.01 2.74
N SER A 97 1.05 -3.15 1.96
CA SER A 97 1.65 -2.06 1.17
C SER A 97 1.48 -2.34 -0.32
N GLY A 98 1.71 -1.33 -1.16
CA GLY A 98 1.92 -1.57 -2.58
C GLY A 98 3.40 -1.72 -2.92
N LEU A 99 3.72 -2.52 -3.91
CA LEU A 99 5.05 -2.67 -4.48
C LEU A 99 4.99 -2.30 -5.97
N THR A 100 5.85 -1.40 -6.41
CA THR A 100 6.04 -1.05 -7.82
C THR A 100 7.35 -1.63 -8.31
N VAL A 101 7.31 -2.28 -9.49
CA VAL A 101 8.49 -2.79 -10.20
C VAL A 101 8.69 -2.00 -11.48
N LEU A 102 9.84 -1.34 -11.61
CA LEU A 102 10.19 -0.57 -12.80
C LEU A 102 10.54 -1.51 -13.97
N GLY A 103 9.95 -1.23 -15.14
CA GLY A 103 10.17 -1.97 -16.40
C GLY A 103 11.49 -1.65 -17.07
#